data_AF-A0AAN8V4D2-F1
#
_entry.id   AF-A0AAN8V4D2-F1
#
_cell.length_a   1.000
_cell.length_b   1.000
_cell.length_c   1.000
_cell.angle_alpha   90.00
_cell.angle_beta   90.00
_cell.angle_gamma   90.00
#
_symmetry.space_group_name_H-M   'P 1'
#
loop_
_entity.id
_entity.type
_entity.pdbx_description
1 polymer ?
#
loop_
_entity_poly.entity_id
_entity_poly.type
_entity_poly.pdbx_seq_one_letter_code
_entity_poly.pdbx_strand_id
1 'polypeptide(L)'
;MRKNRRLLKILKSKPSSSRAFSARVKEFFNGSSSNSSNCNVRFFMTWTSSLNSFAERELFTIQSLFKSHPKGCLVVISNSMDCSEGFEILRPFYELGFRVIAISPDFDFILKNTLAESWFDKLKKGNSFRSLRNVIGAQTMDLESGNWSRLNNAVMVFDKKHPLLYKFIEEFALTFDGNKWGHNGPYLVSRVVARVSGRPGFNFTVLAPSTFCLVDWRRVSRFFHGPQNESHSQWLPSKLRQIHERSFAMHLWNRQTRKLKIEEGSIISHIFKDSCLFCNSSAATKL
;
A
#
# COMPACT_ATOMS: atom_id res chain seq x y z
N MET A 1 -11.11 -17.25 -20.82
CA MET A 1 -11.07 -15.81 -21.19
C MET A 1 -11.94 -14.87 -20.30
N ARG A 2 -12.37 -15.26 -19.09
CA ARG A 2 -13.35 -14.47 -18.29
C ARG A 2 -12.74 -13.51 -17.25
N LYS A 3 -11.44 -13.65 -16.89
CA LYS A 3 -10.77 -12.86 -15.82
C LYS A 3 -10.30 -11.45 -16.24
N ASN A 4 -9.92 -11.21 -17.50
CA ASN A 4 -9.46 -9.88 -17.95
C ASN A 4 -10.54 -8.80 -17.93
N ARG A 5 -11.84 -9.17 -18.00
CA ARG A 5 -12.94 -8.19 -17.96
C ARG A 5 -13.10 -7.48 -16.62
N ARG A 6 -12.66 -8.07 -15.49
CA ARG A 6 -12.81 -7.45 -14.15
C ARG A 6 -11.73 -6.42 -13.83
N LEU A 7 -10.46 -6.70 -14.17
CA LEU A 7 -9.37 -5.72 -14.05
C LEU A 7 -9.62 -4.48 -14.90
N LEU A 8 -10.11 -4.66 -16.13
CA LEU A 8 -10.51 -3.55 -17.00
C LEU A 8 -11.70 -2.73 -16.45
N LYS A 9 -12.55 -3.29 -15.57
CA LYS A 9 -13.64 -2.52 -14.94
C LYS A 9 -13.15 -1.60 -13.81
N ILE A 10 -12.09 -1.99 -13.11
CA ILE A 10 -11.49 -1.18 -12.02
C ILE A 10 -10.66 -0.02 -12.61
N LEU A 11 -10.04 -0.24 -13.78
CA LEU A 11 -9.17 0.74 -14.45
C LEU A 11 -9.91 1.63 -15.46
N LYS A 12 -11.17 1.34 -15.78
CA LYS A 12 -11.99 2.18 -16.65
C LYS A 12 -12.72 3.22 -15.82
N SER A 13 -12.27 4.46 -15.90
CA SER A 13 -13.09 5.62 -15.55
C SER A 13 -14.36 5.59 -16.43
N LYS A 14 -15.53 5.88 -15.85
CA LYS A 14 -16.68 6.26 -16.69
C LYS A 14 -16.39 7.67 -17.24
N PRO A 15 -16.63 7.97 -18.52
CA PRO A 15 -16.34 9.30 -19.09
C PRO A 15 -17.04 10.46 -18.34
N SER A 16 -18.21 10.20 -17.75
CA SER A 16 -18.92 11.16 -16.89
C SER A 16 -18.26 11.37 -15.52
N SER A 17 -17.45 10.41 -15.05
CA SER A 17 -16.69 10.47 -13.79
C SER A 17 -15.50 11.41 -13.85
N SER A 18 -14.92 11.65 -15.04
CA SER A 18 -13.71 12.46 -15.21
C SER A 18 -13.95 13.96 -14.98
N ARG A 19 -15.03 14.49 -15.57
CA ARG A 19 -15.48 15.86 -15.34
C ARG A 19 -15.91 16.06 -13.88
N ALA A 20 -16.60 15.06 -13.30
CA ALA A 20 -16.98 15.10 -11.89
C ALA A 20 -15.76 15.09 -10.95
N PHE A 21 -14.74 14.27 -11.23
CA PHE A 21 -13.52 14.18 -10.43
C PHE A 21 -12.77 15.51 -10.38
N SER A 22 -12.38 16.01 -11.55
CA SER A 22 -11.56 17.22 -11.65
C SER A 22 -12.28 18.47 -11.13
N ALA A 23 -13.60 18.58 -11.35
CA ALA A 23 -14.42 19.64 -10.79
C ALA A 23 -14.45 19.57 -9.25
N ARG A 24 -14.80 18.42 -8.66
CA ARG A 24 -14.86 18.23 -7.20
C ARG A 24 -13.53 18.51 -6.52
N VAL A 25 -12.41 18.06 -7.09
CA VAL A 25 -11.08 18.31 -6.51
C VAL A 25 -10.69 19.79 -6.60
N LYS A 26 -10.96 20.46 -7.73
CA LYS A 26 -10.69 21.90 -7.88
C LYS A 26 -11.55 22.73 -6.96
N GLU A 27 -12.85 22.43 -6.87
CA GLU A 27 -13.78 23.07 -5.95
C GLU A 27 -13.35 22.88 -4.49
N PHE A 28 -12.94 21.66 -4.13
CA PHE A 28 -12.46 21.37 -2.79
C PHE A 28 -11.20 22.16 -2.41
N PHE A 29 -10.27 22.41 -3.34
CA PHE A 29 -9.06 23.16 -3.04
C PHE A 29 -9.18 24.67 -3.18
N ASN A 30 -10.01 25.17 -4.10
CA ASN A 30 -10.06 26.59 -4.44
C ASN A 30 -11.33 27.29 -3.90
N GLY A 31 -12.34 26.54 -3.49
CA GLY A 31 -13.62 27.07 -3.04
C GLY A 31 -14.46 27.65 -4.19
N SER A 32 -15.72 27.93 -3.89
CA SER A 32 -16.70 28.52 -4.82
C SER A 32 -16.63 30.05 -4.74
N SER A 33 -15.58 30.64 -5.31
CA SER A 33 -15.43 32.08 -5.66
C SER A 33 -15.70 33.20 -4.62
N SER A 34 -16.07 32.93 -3.35
CA SER A 34 -16.33 33.98 -2.35
C SER A 34 -15.70 33.78 -0.97
N ASN A 35 -14.98 32.68 -0.75
CA ASN A 35 -14.09 32.50 0.39
C ASN A 35 -12.93 31.62 -0.06
N SER A 36 -11.76 32.21 -0.33
CA SER A 36 -10.58 31.50 -0.80
C SER A 36 -10.20 30.43 0.24
N SER A 37 -10.47 29.17 -0.05
CA SER A 37 -10.04 28.07 0.80
C SER A 37 -8.53 27.96 0.73
N ASN A 38 -7.85 28.51 1.73
CA ASN A 38 -6.39 28.55 1.75
C ASN A 38 -5.84 27.20 2.23
N CYS A 39 -5.88 26.20 1.36
CA CYS A 39 -5.18 24.94 1.57
C CYS A 39 -3.68 25.20 1.44
N ASN A 40 -3.03 25.63 2.54
CA ASN A 40 -1.60 25.94 2.57
C ASN A 40 -0.75 24.74 2.14
N VAL A 41 -1.21 23.53 2.46
CA VAL A 41 -0.59 22.27 2.07
C VAL A 41 -1.69 21.30 1.60
N ARG A 42 -1.42 20.60 0.49
CA ARG A 42 -2.33 19.63 -0.11
C ARG A 42 -1.76 18.23 0.06
N PHE A 43 -2.53 17.35 0.69
CA PHE A 43 -2.19 15.95 0.90
C PHE A 43 -3.09 15.06 0.04
N PHE A 44 -2.49 13.97 -0.44
CA PHE A 44 -3.20 12.93 -1.16
C PHE A 44 -2.91 11.59 -0.49
N MET A 45 -3.96 10.82 -0.22
CA MET A 45 -3.87 9.47 0.34
C MET A 45 -4.64 8.52 -0.57
N THR A 46 -4.13 7.31 -0.79
CA THR A 46 -4.84 6.27 -1.55
C THR A 46 -5.39 5.20 -0.61
N TRP A 47 -6.68 4.91 -0.71
CA TRP A 47 -7.32 3.78 -0.03
C TRP A 47 -7.96 2.85 -1.07
N THR A 48 -7.47 1.61 -1.13
CA THR A 48 -7.87 0.63 -2.15
C THR A 48 -8.60 -0.59 -1.55
N SER A 49 -8.80 -0.61 -0.23
CA SER A 49 -9.43 -1.72 0.47
C SER A 49 -10.93 -1.48 0.66
N SER A 50 -11.65 -2.47 1.18
CA SER A 50 -13.08 -2.33 1.52
C SER A 50 -13.30 -1.30 2.63
N LEU A 51 -14.48 -0.68 2.66
CA LEU A 51 -14.85 0.25 3.74
C LEU A 51 -14.81 -0.40 5.12
N ASN A 52 -15.32 -1.64 5.25
CA ASN A 52 -15.37 -2.40 6.51
C ASN A 52 -14.00 -2.76 7.11
N SER A 53 -12.91 -2.55 6.36
CA SER A 53 -11.55 -2.77 6.85
C SER A 53 -10.85 -1.48 7.27
N PHE A 54 -11.51 -0.33 7.14
CA PHE A 54 -10.99 0.94 7.63
C PHE A 54 -11.23 1.00 9.13
N ALA A 55 -10.15 0.98 9.91
CA ALA A 55 -10.23 0.88 11.36
C ALA A 55 -9.44 2.02 12.03
N GLU A 56 -9.23 1.90 13.34
CA GLU A 56 -8.56 2.91 14.16
C GLU A 56 -7.16 3.28 13.64
N ARG A 57 -6.43 2.33 13.03
CA ARG A 57 -5.06 2.57 12.53
C ARG A 57 -5.05 3.48 11.32
N GLU A 58 -5.98 3.25 10.40
CA GLU A 58 -6.16 4.09 9.22
C GLU A 58 -6.67 5.48 9.61
N LEU A 59 -7.63 5.52 10.54
CA LEU A 59 -8.13 6.77 11.11
C LEU A 59 -7.01 7.57 11.78
N PHE A 60 -6.15 6.89 12.54
CA PHE A 60 -5.00 7.49 13.20
C PHE A 60 -4.04 8.15 12.21
N THR A 61 -3.83 7.56 11.04
CA THR A 61 -2.97 8.15 9.99
C THR A 61 -3.51 9.52 9.56
N ILE A 62 -4.82 9.65 9.45
CA ILE A 62 -5.48 10.93 9.12
C ILE A 62 -5.40 11.91 10.30
N GLN A 63 -5.56 11.44 11.54
CA GLN A 63 -5.42 12.28 12.74
C GLN A 63 -4.00 12.87 12.85
N SER A 64 -2.96 12.06 12.69
CA SER A 64 -1.57 12.51 12.72
C SER A 64 -1.29 13.59 11.67
N LEU A 65 -1.80 13.40 10.45
CA LEU A 65 -1.68 14.38 9.37
C LEU A 65 -2.26 15.74 9.77
N PHE A 66 -3.49 15.77 10.28
CA PHE A 66 -4.15 17.01 10.66
C PHE A 66 -3.61 17.61 11.95
N LYS A 67 -3.04 16.82 12.85
CA LYS A 67 -2.32 17.36 14.01
C LYS A 67 -1.08 18.14 13.58
N SER A 68 -0.30 17.57 12.67
CA SER A 68 0.91 18.25 12.15
C SER A 68 0.59 19.37 11.18
N HIS A 69 -0.53 19.28 10.46
CA HIS A 69 -0.95 20.26 9.45
C HIS A 69 -2.41 20.68 9.64
N PRO A 70 -2.72 21.51 10.67
CA PRO A 70 -4.11 21.86 10.98
C PRO A 70 -4.85 22.63 9.88
N LYS A 71 -4.10 23.33 9.01
CA LYS A 71 -4.62 24.05 7.83
C LYS A 71 -4.39 23.29 6.52
N GLY A 72 -4.03 22.01 6.60
CA GLY A 72 -3.86 21.13 5.45
C GLY A 72 -5.19 20.69 4.87
N CYS A 73 -5.17 20.26 3.60
CA CYS A 73 -6.32 19.66 2.93
C CYS A 73 -5.98 18.26 2.46
N LEU A 74 -6.81 17.28 2.78
CA LEU A 74 -6.60 15.87 2.43
C LEU A 74 -7.60 15.39 1.38
N VAL A 75 -7.09 14.85 0.27
CA VAL A 75 -7.89 14.10 -0.71
C VAL A 75 -7.58 12.61 -0.57
N VAL A 76 -8.56 11.83 -0.12
CA VAL A 76 -8.52 10.37 -0.06
C VAL A 76 -9.03 9.81 -1.39
N ILE A 77 -8.11 9.37 -2.24
CA ILE A 77 -8.40 8.73 -3.52
C ILE A 77 -8.86 7.29 -3.24
N SER A 78 -10.17 7.04 -3.40
CA SER A 78 -10.80 5.79 -3.01
C SER A 78 -12.16 5.57 -3.69
N ASN A 79 -12.30 4.43 -4.37
CA ASN A 79 -13.60 4.00 -4.90
C ASN A 79 -14.56 3.53 -3.80
N SER A 80 -14.03 3.02 -2.68
CA SER A 80 -14.84 2.41 -1.61
C SER A 80 -15.27 3.42 -0.54
N MET A 81 -14.62 4.58 -0.46
CA MET A 81 -14.96 5.64 0.49
C MET A 81 -15.70 6.82 -0.14
N ASP A 82 -15.79 6.89 -1.47
CA ASP A 82 -16.59 7.91 -2.18
C ASP A 82 -18.08 7.52 -2.19
N CYS A 83 -18.65 7.37 -0.99
CA CYS A 83 -20.05 7.05 -0.73
C CYS A 83 -20.50 7.67 0.61
N SER A 84 -21.81 7.60 0.91
CA SER A 84 -22.39 8.12 2.16
C SER A 84 -21.73 7.58 3.42
N GLU A 85 -21.48 6.27 3.48
CA GLU A 85 -20.87 5.60 4.62
C GLU A 85 -19.40 5.99 4.78
N GLY A 86 -18.68 6.23 3.68
CA GLY A 86 -17.33 6.77 3.72
C GLY A 86 -17.28 8.22 4.20
N PHE A 87 -18.32 9.01 3.89
CA PHE A 87 -18.51 10.34 4.46
C PHE A 87 -18.72 10.27 5.99
N GLU A 88 -19.53 9.33 6.49
CA GLU A 88 -19.73 9.14 7.93
C GLU A 88 -18.42 8.84 8.68
N ILE A 89 -17.56 7.98 8.12
CA ILE A 89 -16.24 7.68 8.69
C ILE A 89 -15.37 8.95 8.80
N LEU A 90 -15.49 9.85 7.83
CA LEU A 90 -14.72 11.10 7.80
C LEU A 90 -15.41 12.26 8.54
N ARG A 91 -16.70 12.13 8.89
CA ARG A 91 -17.52 13.15 9.57
C ARG A 91 -16.81 13.80 10.77
N PRO A 92 -16.17 13.05 11.68
CA PRO A 92 -15.52 13.65 12.86
C PRO A 92 -14.44 14.66 12.50
N PHE A 93 -13.76 14.52 11.35
CA PHE A 93 -12.77 15.51 10.91
C PHE A 93 -13.43 16.81 10.45
N TYR A 94 -14.55 16.75 9.73
CA TYR A 94 -15.29 17.94 9.32
C TYR A 94 -15.86 18.69 10.51
N GLU A 95 -16.37 17.98 11.52
CA GLU A 95 -16.89 18.56 12.76
C GLU A 95 -15.83 19.32 13.53
N LEU A 96 -14.56 18.89 13.45
CA LEU A 96 -13.40 19.61 13.99
C LEU A 96 -12.86 20.70 13.05
N GLY A 97 -13.52 20.96 11.92
CA GLY A 97 -13.12 21.99 10.95
C GLY A 97 -11.99 21.58 9.99
N PHE A 98 -11.56 20.32 10.00
CA PHE A 98 -10.56 19.84 9.05
C PHE A 98 -11.14 19.63 7.66
N ARG A 99 -10.31 19.87 6.64
CA ARG A 99 -10.69 19.69 5.23
C ARG A 99 -10.21 18.35 4.71
N VAL A 100 -11.11 17.38 4.62
CA VAL A 100 -10.87 16.09 4.00
C VAL A 100 -11.98 15.80 2.97
N ILE A 101 -11.67 15.12 1.88
CA ILE A 101 -12.69 14.49 1.00
C ILE A 101 -12.25 13.10 0.60
N ALA A 102 -13.20 12.19 0.42
CA ALA A 102 -12.99 10.94 -0.32
C ALA A 102 -13.53 11.08 -1.74
N ILE A 103 -12.79 10.59 -2.72
CA ILE A 103 -13.18 10.67 -4.13
C ILE A 103 -12.66 9.49 -4.95
N SER A 104 -13.51 8.95 -5.81
CA SER A 104 -13.14 7.87 -6.73
C SER A 104 -12.11 8.36 -7.76
N PRO A 105 -10.94 7.71 -7.92
CA PRO A 105 -9.92 8.15 -8.86
C PRO A 105 -10.43 8.19 -10.30
N ASP A 106 -10.10 9.27 -11.01
CA ASP A 106 -9.97 9.22 -12.45
C ASP A 106 -8.49 9.12 -12.83
N PHE A 107 -8.05 7.89 -13.13
CA PHE A 107 -6.66 7.64 -13.51
C PHE A 107 -6.26 8.29 -14.84
N ASP A 108 -7.20 8.51 -15.76
CA ASP A 108 -6.91 9.20 -17.02
C ASP A 108 -6.58 10.66 -16.76
N PHE A 109 -7.31 11.31 -15.83
CA PHE A 109 -7.01 12.68 -15.40
C PHE A 109 -5.76 12.77 -14.52
N ILE A 110 -5.64 11.89 -13.51
CA ILE A 110 -4.54 11.92 -12.52
C ILE A 110 -3.18 11.69 -13.19
N LEU A 111 -3.12 10.77 -14.17
CA LEU A 111 -1.86 10.41 -14.80
C LEU A 111 -1.55 11.26 -16.03
N LYS A 112 -2.48 12.12 -16.48
CA LYS A 112 -2.27 12.98 -17.64
C LYS A 112 -1.03 13.87 -17.49
N ASN A 113 -0.22 13.96 -18.54
CA ASN A 113 1.04 14.69 -18.59
C ASN A 113 2.08 14.25 -17.54
N THR A 114 1.98 13.03 -17.02
CA THR A 114 2.99 12.44 -16.13
C THR A 114 3.78 11.34 -16.85
N LEU A 115 4.97 10.99 -16.35
CA LEU A 115 5.74 9.84 -16.87
C LEU A 115 4.93 8.53 -16.85
N ALA A 116 3.99 8.41 -15.90
CA ALA A 116 3.13 7.26 -15.73
C ALA A 116 1.99 7.19 -16.78
N GLU A 117 1.68 8.28 -17.50
CA GLU A 117 0.65 8.31 -18.55
C GLU A 117 0.92 7.24 -19.62
N SER A 118 2.14 7.26 -20.16
CA SER A 118 2.56 6.34 -21.23
C SER A 118 2.55 4.88 -20.75
N TRP A 119 2.93 4.63 -19.50
CA TRP A 119 2.86 3.31 -18.87
C TRP A 119 1.41 2.86 -18.69
N PHE A 120 0.53 3.75 -18.22
CA PHE A 120 -0.88 3.44 -17.97
C PHE A 120 -1.63 3.19 -19.28
N ASP A 121 -1.31 3.93 -20.34
CA ASP A 121 -1.84 3.68 -21.68
C ASP A 121 -1.39 2.34 -22.25
N LYS A 122 -0.10 2.00 -22.08
CA LYS A 122 0.41 0.68 -22.42
C LYS A 122 -0.27 -0.40 -21.57
N LEU A 123 -0.54 -0.16 -20.29
CA LEU A 123 -1.22 -1.10 -19.41
C LEU A 123 -2.67 -1.34 -19.86
N LYS A 124 -3.43 -0.26 -20.13
CA LYS A 124 -4.82 -0.30 -20.64
C LYS A 124 -4.91 -1.06 -21.97
N LYS A 125 -3.91 -0.91 -22.84
CA LYS A 125 -3.80 -1.62 -24.14
C LYS A 125 -3.24 -3.05 -24.01
N GLY A 126 -2.80 -3.47 -22.82
CA GLY A 126 -2.14 -4.76 -22.60
C GLY A 126 -0.76 -4.87 -23.26
N ASN A 127 -0.08 -3.74 -23.44
CA ASN A 127 1.20 -3.62 -24.16
C ASN A 127 2.43 -3.58 -23.23
N SER A 128 2.27 -3.26 -21.92
CA SER A 128 3.42 -3.01 -21.02
C SER A 128 4.35 -4.21 -20.79
N PHE A 129 3.90 -5.42 -21.12
CA PHE A 129 4.68 -6.65 -20.94
C PHE A 129 4.87 -7.43 -22.25
N ARG A 130 4.49 -6.87 -23.42
CA ARG A 130 4.56 -7.57 -24.71
C ARG A 130 5.98 -7.90 -25.16
N SER A 131 6.97 -7.11 -24.75
CA SER A 131 8.39 -7.34 -25.04
C SER A 131 9.04 -8.37 -24.12
N LEU A 132 8.40 -8.72 -22.99
CA LEU A 132 8.94 -9.71 -22.06
C LEU A 132 8.49 -11.11 -22.46
N ARG A 133 9.43 -12.06 -22.46
CA ARG A 133 9.22 -13.47 -22.79
C ARG A 133 9.97 -14.32 -21.79
N ASN A 134 9.27 -15.26 -21.14
CA ASN A 134 9.84 -16.23 -20.20
C ASN A 134 10.73 -15.57 -19.13
N VAL A 135 10.20 -14.56 -18.43
CA VAL A 135 10.89 -13.84 -17.36
C VAL A 135 10.22 -14.06 -15.99
N ILE A 136 11.04 -14.02 -14.94
CA ILE A 136 10.61 -13.96 -13.54
C ILE A 136 11.43 -12.92 -12.78
N GLY A 137 10.80 -12.16 -11.88
CA GLY A 137 11.52 -11.17 -11.09
C GLY A 137 12.27 -11.75 -9.90
N ALA A 138 13.47 -11.23 -9.61
CA ALA A 138 14.14 -11.43 -8.35
C ALA A 138 13.53 -10.55 -7.25
N GLN A 139 13.41 -11.10 -6.04
CA GLN A 139 13.13 -10.33 -4.83
C GLN A 139 14.44 -9.85 -4.19
N THR A 140 15.49 -10.66 -4.27
CA THR A 140 16.80 -10.36 -3.69
C THR A 140 17.88 -10.87 -4.64
N MET A 141 18.76 -9.97 -5.06
CA MET A 141 19.83 -10.22 -6.03
C MET A 141 21.01 -9.34 -5.69
N ASP A 142 22.20 -9.91 -5.78
CA ASP A 142 23.43 -9.17 -5.81
C ASP A 142 23.56 -8.49 -7.17
N LEU A 143 23.66 -7.15 -7.19
CA LEU A 143 23.59 -6.38 -8.43
C LEU A 143 24.91 -6.44 -9.22
N GLU A 144 26.02 -6.77 -8.58
CA GLU A 144 27.34 -6.88 -9.22
C GLU A 144 27.49 -8.24 -9.91
N SER A 145 27.18 -9.34 -9.23
CA SER A 145 27.30 -10.70 -9.75
C SER A 145 26.04 -11.21 -10.48
N GLY A 146 24.89 -10.56 -10.30
CA GLY A 146 23.60 -11.02 -10.82
C GLY A 146 23.04 -12.25 -10.09
N ASN A 147 23.72 -12.74 -9.04
CA ASN A 147 23.27 -13.88 -8.27
C ASN A 147 22.07 -13.53 -7.40
N TRP A 148 20.97 -14.25 -7.58
CA TRP A 148 19.76 -14.08 -6.78
C TRP A 148 19.69 -15.12 -5.65
N SER A 149 19.18 -14.70 -4.50
CA SER A 149 18.91 -15.58 -3.35
C SER A 149 17.41 -15.82 -3.15
N ARG A 150 16.57 -14.96 -3.75
CA ARG A 150 15.12 -15.04 -3.66
C ARG A 150 14.46 -14.51 -4.91
N LEU A 151 13.54 -15.26 -5.49
CA LEU A 151 12.66 -14.82 -6.56
C LEU A 151 11.31 -14.35 -6.01
N ASN A 152 10.67 -13.43 -6.73
CA ASN A 152 9.30 -13.00 -6.47
C ASN A 152 8.33 -13.69 -7.45
N ASN A 153 7.12 -13.99 -6.99
CA ASN A 153 6.05 -14.51 -7.83
C ASN A 153 5.02 -13.41 -8.18
N ALA A 154 5.38 -12.14 -8.04
CA ALA A 154 4.54 -10.99 -8.37
C ALA A 154 4.68 -10.57 -9.84
N VAL A 155 5.88 -10.74 -10.42
CA VAL A 155 6.17 -10.49 -11.83
C VAL A 155 6.66 -11.77 -12.48
N MET A 156 5.79 -12.38 -13.29
CA MET A 156 6.09 -13.55 -14.12
C MET A 156 5.44 -13.37 -15.48
N VAL A 157 6.23 -13.45 -16.55
CA VAL A 157 5.74 -13.38 -17.94
C VAL A 157 6.29 -14.58 -18.67
N PHE A 158 5.44 -15.55 -19.00
CA PHE A 158 5.84 -16.79 -19.65
C PHE A 158 4.96 -17.04 -20.87
N ASP A 159 5.55 -17.68 -21.87
CA ASP A 159 4.79 -18.18 -23.00
C ASP A 159 3.84 -19.29 -22.54
N LYS A 160 2.72 -19.42 -23.25
CA LYS A 160 1.71 -20.44 -22.93
C LYS A 160 2.35 -21.82 -23.00
N LYS A 161 2.09 -22.66 -21.99
CA LYS A 161 2.64 -24.03 -21.84
C LYS A 161 4.14 -24.09 -21.54
N HIS A 162 4.79 -22.99 -21.15
CA HIS A 162 6.19 -23.05 -20.72
C HIS A 162 6.36 -24.07 -19.57
N PRO A 163 7.30 -25.03 -19.66
CA PRO A 163 7.38 -26.17 -18.74
C PRO A 163 7.65 -25.76 -17.29
N LEU A 164 8.31 -24.62 -17.08
CA LEU A 164 8.51 -24.05 -15.74
C LEU A 164 7.18 -23.73 -15.03
N LEU A 165 6.14 -23.30 -15.75
CA LEU A 165 4.83 -23.04 -15.17
C LEU A 165 4.19 -24.32 -14.63
N TYR A 166 4.32 -25.42 -15.37
CA TYR A 166 3.85 -26.72 -14.93
C TYR A 166 4.57 -27.14 -13.64
N LYS A 167 5.89 -26.97 -13.57
CA LYS A 167 6.67 -27.26 -12.36
C LYS A 167 6.28 -26.39 -11.16
N PHE A 168 5.90 -25.14 -11.36
CA PHE A 168 5.34 -24.33 -10.28
C PHE A 168 3.99 -24.86 -9.78
N ILE A 169 3.10 -25.29 -10.68
CA ILE A 169 1.77 -25.83 -10.32
C ILE A 169 1.93 -27.19 -9.62
N GLU A 170 2.78 -28.06 -10.15
CA GLU A 170 3.12 -29.36 -9.57
C GLU A 170 3.66 -29.20 -8.15
N GLU A 171 4.66 -28.32 -7.96
CA GLU A 171 5.21 -28.04 -6.64
C GLU A 171 4.16 -27.47 -5.69
N PHE A 172 3.30 -26.56 -6.16
CA PHE A 172 2.24 -25.99 -5.36
C PHE A 172 1.25 -27.07 -4.90
N ALA A 173 0.84 -27.95 -5.80
CA ALA A 173 -0.10 -29.03 -5.50
C ALA A 173 0.47 -30.05 -4.50
N LEU A 174 1.74 -30.40 -4.64
CA LEU A 174 2.40 -31.42 -3.80
C LEU A 174 2.82 -30.91 -2.43
N THR A 175 3.17 -29.62 -2.33
CA THR A 175 3.83 -29.08 -1.13
C THR A 175 3.05 -27.96 -0.46
N PHE A 176 1.76 -27.78 -0.80
CA PHE A 176 0.96 -26.69 -0.25
C PHE A 176 0.99 -26.70 1.28
N ASP A 177 1.34 -25.57 1.88
CA ASP A 177 1.29 -25.39 3.33
C ASP A 177 0.75 -23.99 3.64
N GLY A 178 -0.52 -23.92 4.05
CA GLY A 178 -1.20 -22.67 4.39
C GLY A 178 -0.64 -21.99 5.65
N ASN A 179 0.10 -22.71 6.49
CA ASN A 179 0.62 -22.22 7.76
C ASN A 179 2.00 -21.56 7.63
N LYS A 180 2.73 -21.85 6.55
CA LYS A 180 4.11 -21.38 6.37
C LYS A 180 4.18 -20.17 5.43
N TRP A 181 4.58 -19.02 5.97
CA TRP A 181 4.71 -17.78 5.20
C TRP A 181 5.72 -17.92 4.06
N GLY A 182 5.37 -17.40 2.88
CA GLY A 182 6.21 -17.41 1.69
C GLY A 182 6.37 -18.79 1.03
N HIS A 183 5.99 -19.87 1.73
CA HIS A 183 6.16 -21.25 1.29
C HIS A 183 5.48 -21.53 -0.05
N ASN A 184 4.27 -21.01 -0.24
CA ASN A 184 3.52 -21.18 -1.49
C ASN A 184 3.80 -20.09 -2.54
N GLY A 185 4.67 -19.13 -2.25
CA GLY A 185 4.93 -17.96 -3.09
C GLY A 185 6.42 -17.82 -3.43
N PRO A 186 7.12 -16.80 -2.91
CA PRO A 186 8.52 -16.55 -3.26
C PRO A 186 9.44 -17.74 -3.00
N TYR A 187 9.20 -18.53 -1.95
CA TYR A 187 10.01 -19.72 -1.66
C TYR A 187 9.74 -20.86 -2.63
N LEU A 188 8.50 -20.97 -3.16
CA LEU A 188 8.12 -21.96 -4.15
C LEU A 188 8.81 -21.72 -5.47
N VAL A 189 8.65 -20.52 -6.00
CA VAL A 189 9.26 -20.19 -7.28
C VAL A 189 10.79 -20.26 -7.19
N SER A 190 11.38 -19.86 -6.06
CA SER A 190 12.83 -19.98 -5.85
C SER A 190 13.31 -21.43 -5.84
N ARG A 191 12.66 -22.33 -5.09
CA ARG A 191 13.11 -23.74 -4.98
C ARG A 191 12.88 -24.53 -6.26
N VAL A 192 11.82 -24.22 -7.01
CA VAL A 192 11.59 -24.83 -8.32
C VAL A 192 12.63 -24.35 -9.32
N VAL A 193 12.86 -23.03 -9.42
CA VAL A 193 13.86 -22.47 -10.32
C VAL A 193 15.24 -23.02 -10.00
N ALA A 194 15.67 -23.01 -8.73
CA ALA A 194 16.96 -23.57 -8.33
C ALA A 194 17.16 -25.04 -8.75
N ARG A 195 16.10 -25.86 -8.76
CA ARG A 195 16.17 -27.26 -9.21
C ARG A 195 16.28 -27.41 -10.72
N VAL A 196 15.69 -26.49 -11.50
CA VAL A 196 15.66 -26.58 -12.98
C VAL A 196 16.72 -25.72 -13.68
N SER A 197 17.37 -24.80 -12.97
CA SER A 197 18.45 -23.97 -13.51
C SER A 197 19.54 -24.84 -14.14
N GLY A 198 19.95 -24.49 -15.36
CA GLY A 198 20.96 -25.24 -16.12
C GLY A 198 20.46 -26.53 -16.77
N ARG A 199 19.19 -26.93 -16.58
CA ARG A 199 18.61 -28.10 -17.25
C ARG A 199 18.09 -27.75 -18.65
N PRO A 200 18.28 -28.63 -19.65
CA PRO A 200 17.72 -28.42 -20.97
C PRO A 200 16.18 -28.34 -20.91
N GLY A 201 15.59 -27.49 -21.77
CA GLY A 201 14.13 -27.32 -21.87
C GLY A 201 13.51 -26.27 -20.94
N PHE A 202 14.29 -25.62 -20.07
CA PHE A 202 13.80 -24.53 -19.20
C PHE A 202 14.51 -23.21 -19.52
N ASN A 203 14.09 -22.53 -20.58
CA ASN A 203 14.63 -21.22 -20.94
C ASN A 203 13.88 -20.09 -20.23
N PHE A 204 14.54 -19.35 -19.34
CA PHE A 204 13.96 -18.19 -18.70
C PHE A 204 15.03 -17.17 -18.29
N THR A 205 14.62 -15.94 -18.01
CA THR A 205 15.49 -14.86 -17.54
C THR A 205 15.02 -14.32 -16.19
N VAL A 206 15.96 -14.04 -15.29
CA VAL A 206 15.68 -13.43 -13.98
C VAL A 206 15.89 -11.92 -14.07
N LEU A 207 14.88 -11.13 -13.69
CA LEU A 207 14.95 -9.66 -13.68
C LEU A 207 15.40 -9.12 -12.33
N ALA A 208 16.15 -8.01 -12.30
CA ALA A 208 16.71 -7.42 -11.08
C ALA A 208 15.63 -6.88 -10.10
N PRO A 209 15.92 -6.83 -8.78
CA PRO A 209 14.96 -6.42 -7.74
C PRO A 209 14.65 -4.92 -7.60
N SER A 210 15.20 -4.02 -8.43
CA SER A 210 15.24 -2.56 -8.22
C SER A 210 13.88 -1.83 -8.27
N THR A 211 12.83 -2.40 -7.69
CA THR A 211 11.46 -1.89 -7.72
C THR A 211 10.68 -1.95 -6.39
N PHE A 212 11.15 -2.52 -5.25
CA PHE A 212 10.27 -2.67 -4.07
C PHE A 212 10.91 -2.61 -2.65
N CYS A 213 10.83 -1.42 -2.04
CA CYS A 213 10.60 -1.06 -0.62
C CYS A 213 11.56 -1.45 0.55
N LEU A 214 11.64 -0.52 1.53
CA LEU A 214 12.79 -0.18 2.41
C LEU A 214 12.57 -0.37 3.95
N VAL A 215 11.81 -1.36 4.43
CA VAL A 215 11.72 -1.64 5.89
C VAL A 215 11.78 -3.15 6.17
N ASP A 216 12.50 -3.59 7.21
CA ASP A 216 12.53 -5.00 7.61
C ASP A 216 11.25 -5.39 8.38
N TRP A 217 10.40 -6.20 7.73
CA TRP A 217 9.16 -6.72 8.30
C TRP A 217 9.37 -7.63 9.52
N ARG A 218 10.58 -8.17 9.75
CA ARG A 218 10.83 -9.18 10.80
C ARG A 218 10.77 -8.62 12.21
N ARG A 219 11.02 -7.32 12.39
CA ARG A 219 11.12 -6.68 13.73
C ARG A 219 9.95 -5.76 14.05
N VAL A 220 9.01 -5.59 13.11
CA VAL A 220 7.89 -4.65 13.24
C VAL A 220 6.96 -4.97 14.40
N SER A 221 6.82 -6.25 14.79
CA SER A 221 5.92 -6.66 15.88
C SER A 221 6.33 -6.06 17.22
N ARG A 222 7.62 -5.84 17.47
CA ARG A 222 8.12 -5.28 18.74
C ARG A 222 7.58 -3.88 19.03
N PHE A 223 7.17 -3.14 18.00
CA PHE A 223 6.64 -1.79 18.15
C PHE A 223 5.23 -1.78 18.76
N PHE A 224 4.53 -2.91 18.69
CA PHE A 224 3.15 -3.08 19.18
C PHE A 224 3.07 -3.58 20.63
N HIS A 225 4.18 -4.04 21.20
CA HIS A 225 4.22 -4.58 22.56
C HIS A 225 4.68 -3.51 23.56
N GLY A 226 4.09 -3.51 24.76
CA GLY A 226 4.48 -2.66 25.88
C GLY A 226 5.81 -3.10 26.50
N PRO A 227 6.33 -2.37 27.50
CA PRO A 227 7.53 -2.77 28.23
C PRO A 227 7.34 -4.14 28.90
N GLN A 228 8.13 -5.14 28.49
CA GLN A 228 8.03 -6.52 29.01
C GLN A 228 9.17 -6.86 29.98
N ASN A 229 10.31 -6.19 29.84
CA ASN A 229 11.49 -6.39 30.67
C ASN A 229 12.35 -5.12 30.68
N GLU A 230 13.36 -5.09 31.54
CA GLU A 230 14.22 -3.93 31.75
C GLU A 230 14.94 -3.47 30.47
N SER A 231 15.41 -4.42 29.65
CA SER A 231 15.99 -4.13 28.33
C SER A 231 14.99 -3.46 27.38
N HIS A 232 13.73 -3.89 27.39
CA HIS A 232 12.67 -3.30 26.56
C HIS A 232 12.33 -1.89 27.03
N SER A 233 12.28 -1.67 28.35
CA SER A 233 12.03 -0.37 28.97
C SER A 233 13.15 0.65 28.68
N GLN A 234 14.41 0.21 28.60
CA GLN A 234 15.54 1.08 28.20
C GLN A 234 15.58 1.35 26.69
N TRP A 235 15.18 0.36 25.88
CA TRP A 235 15.16 0.48 24.42
C TRP A 235 14.05 1.42 23.93
N LEU A 236 12.87 1.40 24.55
CA LEU A 236 11.69 2.10 24.04
C LEU A 236 11.86 3.63 23.94
N PRO A 237 12.35 4.35 24.97
CA PRO A 237 12.55 5.79 24.91
C PRO A 237 13.61 6.20 23.87
N SER A 238 14.71 5.45 23.77
CA SER A 238 15.76 5.72 22.77
C SER A 238 15.24 5.52 21.35
N LYS A 239 14.41 4.49 21.12
CA LYS A 239 13.81 4.22 19.82
C LYS A 239 12.76 5.26 19.44
N LEU A 240 11.91 5.69 20.38
CA LEU A 240 10.96 6.79 20.15
C LEU A 240 11.68 8.07 19.74
N ARG A 241 12.72 8.46 20.48
CA ARG A 241 13.56 9.62 20.15
C ARG A 241 14.13 9.52 18.74
N GLN A 242 14.68 8.36 18.37
CA GLN A 242 15.19 8.13 17.03
C GLN A 242 14.10 8.28 15.94
N ILE A 243 12.89 7.80 16.19
CA ILE A 243 11.77 7.94 15.24
C ILE A 243 11.41 9.41 15.08
N HIS A 244 11.24 10.15 16.18
CA HIS A 244 10.90 11.56 16.14
C HIS A 244 11.96 12.44 15.46
N GLU A 245 13.25 12.22 15.78
CA GLU A 245 14.33 13.08 15.29
C GLU A 245 14.79 12.72 13.87
N ARG A 246 14.65 11.45 13.44
CA ARG A 246 15.31 10.95 12.24
C ARG A 246 14.39 10.32 11.21
N SER A 247 13.09 10.18 11.48
CA SER A 247 12.16 9.50 10.57
C SER A 247 11.02 10.41 10.15
N PHE A 248 10.76 10.48 8.84
CA PHE A 248 9.62 11.21 8.28
C PHE A 248 8.36 10.35 8.16
N ALA A 249 8.53 9.04 7.96
CA ALA A 249 7.42 8.09 7.80
C ALA A 249 7.84 6.69 8.24
N MET A 250 6.87 5.87 8.66
CA MET A 250 7.08 4.49 9.11
C MET A 250 6.10 3.52 8.42
N HIS A 251 6.63 2.42 7.87
CA HIS A 251 5.81 1.37 7.26
C HIS A 251 5.54 0.23 8.26
N LEU A 252 4.27 0.04 8.64
CA LEU A 252 3.84 -0.90 9.69
C LEU A 252 3.52 -2.32 9.21
N TRP A 253 3.74 -2.66 7.93
CA TRP A 253 3.56 -4.02 7.41
C TRP A 253 2.24 -4.68 7.79
N ASN A 254 1.11 -4.13 7.33
CA ASN A 254 -0.25 -4.54 7.75
C ASN A 254 -0.46 -6.07 7.77
N ARG A 255 0.09 -6.81 6.80
CA ARG A 255 0.02 -8.28 6.77
C ARG A 255 0.53 -8.95 8.06
N GLN A 256 1.61 -8.44 8.63
CA GLN A 256 2.21 -8.94 9.86
C GLN A 256 1.49 -8.42 11.11
N THR A 257 1.05 -7.16 11.06
CA THR A 257 0.66 -6.44 12.28
C THR A 257 -0.84 -6.30 12.47
N ARG A 258 -1.68 -6.61 11.48
CA ARG A 258 -3.16 -6.44 11.55
C ARG A 258 -3.83 -7.17 12.71
N LYS A 259 -3.23 -8.28 13.19
CA LYS A 259 -3.75 -9.08 14.31
C LYS A 259 -3.16 -8.68 15.66
N LEU A 260 -2.13 -7.84 15.67
CA LEU A 260 -1.48 -7.41 16.90
C LEU A 260 -2.34 -6.33 17.55
N LYS A 261 -2.59 -6.46 18.85
CA LYS A 261 -3.15 -5.35 19.63
C LYS A 261 -2.06 -4.30 19.84
N ILE A 262 -2.45 -3.04 19.89
CA ILE A 262 -1.55 -1.97 20.30
C ILE A 262 -1.57 -2.00 21.83
N GLU A 263 -0.50 -2.52 22.44
CA GLU A 263 -0.39 -2.59 23.89
C GLU A 263 -0.10 -1.21 24.47
N GLU A 264 -0.64 -0.96 25.66
CA GLU A 264 -0.39 0.28 26.40
C GLU A 264 1.11 0.43 26.69
N GLY A 265 1.63 1.67 26.58
CA GLY A 265 3.06 1.93 26.71
C GLY A 265 3.94 1.42 25.56
N SER A 266 3.40 0.79 24.50
CA SER A 266 4.17 0.42 23.30
C SER A 266 4.63 1.64 22.50
N ILE A 267 5.60 1.46 21.58
CA ILE A 267 6.03 2.54 20.68
C ILE A 267 4.86 3.08 19.87
N ILE A 268 4.02 2.18 19.32
CA ILE A 268 2.84 2.58 18.55
C ILE A 268 1.84 3.31 19.44
N SER A 269 1.62 2.87 20.69
CA SER A 269 0.73 3.58 21.62
C SER A 269 1.18 5.01 21.90
N HIS A 270 2.49 5.22 22.15
CA HIS A 270 3.04 6.57 22.35
C HIS A 270 2.85 7.45 21.12
N ILE A 271 3.24 6.95 19.93
CA ILE A 271 3.04 7.67 18.67
C ILE A 271 1.54 7.97 18.45
N PHE A 272 0.66 7.03 18.83
CA PHE A 272 -0.79 7.20 18.70
C PHE A 272 -1.32 8.32 19.58
N LYS A 273 -0.98 8.30 20.87
CA LYS A 273 -1.39 9.35 21.81
C LYS A 273 -0.86 10.72 21.41
N ASP A 274 0.39 10.77 20.98
CA ASP A 274 1.04 12.01 20.55
C ASP A 274 0.44 12.60 19.28
N SER A 275 -0.33 11.85 18.51
CA SER A 275 -0.96 12.30 17.26
C SER A 275 -2.49 12.27 17.29
N CYS A 276 -3.08 11.83 18.41
CA CYS A 276 -4.53 11.70 18.53
C CYS A 276 -5.21 13.07 18.62
N LEU A 277 -6.23 13.26 17.79
CA LEU A 277 -7.07 14.46 17.78
C LEU A 277 -8.36 14.22 18.58
N PHE A 278 -8.88 12.99 18.55
CA PHE A 278 -10.16 12.67 19.19
C PHE A 278 -10.04 12.36 20.69
N CYS A 279 -8.85 12.01 21.17
CA CYS A 279 -8.63 11.55 22.54
C CYS A 279 -8.93 12.59 23.63
N ASN A 280 -8.98 13.89 23.27
CA ASN A 280 -9.27 14.99 24.19
C ASN A 280 -10.66 15.61 23.94
N SER A 281 -11.47 15.05 23.03
CA SER A 281 -12.74 15.62 22.60
C SER A 281 -13.91 14.72 23.00
N SER A 282 -15.06 15.32 23.28
CA SER A 282 -16.33 14.62 23.54
C SER A 282 -16.80 13.73 22.36
N ALA A 283 -16.13 13.80 21.20
CA ALA A 283 -16.36 12.94 20.04
C ALA A 283 -15.78 11.52 20.19
N ALA A 284 -14.93 11.29 21.20
CA ALA A 284 -14.43 9.95 21.53
C ALA A 284 -15.55 8.95 21.90
N THR A 285 -16.75 9.44 22.23
CA THR A 285 -17.88 8.60 22.67
C THR A 285 -18.75 8.10 21.51
N LYS A 286 -18.41 8.38 20.24
CA LYS A 286 -19.24 8.01 19.07
C LYS A 286 -18.51 7.26 17.94
N LEU A 287 -17.29 6.79 18.15
CA LEU A 287 -16.58 5.88 17.24
C LEU A 287 -16.74 4.43 17.68
#